data_AF-A0A7S3GWZ7-F1
#
_entry.id   AF-A0A7S3GWZ7-F1
#
_cell.length_a   1.000
_cell.length_b   1.000
_cell.length_c   1.000
_cell.angle_alpha   90.00
_cell.angle_beta   90.00
_cell.angle_gamma   90.00
#
_symmetry.space_group_name_H-M   'P 1'
#
loop_
_entity.id
_entity.type
_entity.pdbx_description
1 polymer ?
#
loop_
_entity_poly.entity_id
_entity_poly.type
_entity_poly.pdbx_seq_one_letter_code
_entity_poly.pdbx_strand_id
1 'polypeptide(L)'
;RVGRKASSDVVLDFEGVSAQHVELLLQRSGDEPLEDPKLCVRDSSRNGTAIRPSPAGPPDEEQVQVAWEPLEKDIPRVVGQGWQMKVPMRSRQGGKQLTDAQRTLTLNFAFKAQPAPAVMPTIQ
;
A
#
# COMPACT_ATOMS: atom_id res chain seq x y z
N ARG A 1 -2.92 7.90 4.83
CA ARG A 1 -4.04 8.12 3.87
C ARG A 1 -3.51 8.74 2.60
N VAL A 2 -4.00 8.29 1.45
CA VAL A 2 -3.63 8.77 0.12
C VAL A 2 -4.86 9.37 -0.56
N GLY A 3 -4.75 10.57 -1.14
CA GLY A 3 -5.88 11.21 -1.80
C GLY A 3 -5.57 12.63 -2.30
N ARG A 4 -6.59 13.32 -2.80
CA ARG A 4 -6.46 14.69 -3.32
C ARG A 4 -6.53 15.79 -2.26
N LYS A 5 -7.07 15.51 -1.08
CA LYS A 5 -7.23 16.55 -0.05
C LYS A 5 -5.87 16.91 0.54
N ALA A 6 -5.68 18.18 0.89
CA ALA A 6 -4.50 18.64 1.63
C ALA A 6 -4.37 17.98 3.02
N SER A 7 -5.46 17.41 3.55
CA SER A 7 -5.47 16.63 4.79
C SER A 7 -5.02 15.17 4.62
N SER A 8 -4.64 14.75 3.41
CA SER A 8 -4.08 13.42 3.16
C SER A 8 -2.58 13.41 3.47
N ASP A 9 -2.08 12.32 4.05
CA ASP A 9 -0.65 12.15 4.32
C ASP A 9 0.18 12.12 3.03
N VAL A 10 -0.38 11.50 1.98
CA VAL A 10 0.16 11.54 0.62
C VAL A 10 -0.85 12.22 -0.28
N VAL A 11 -0.51 13.42 -0.73
CA VAL A 11 -1.37 14.25 -1.59
C VAL A 11 -1.06 13.96 -3.06
N LEU A 12 -2.08 13.49 -3.78
CA LEU A 12 -2.03 13.24 -5.22
C LEU A 12 -3.07 14.10 -5.93
N ASP A 13 -2.74 15.34 -6.30
CA ASP A 13 -3.69 16.28 -6.93
C ASP A 13 -3.90 16.05 -8.44
N PHE A 14 -4.25 14.82 -8.80
CA PHE A 14 -4.55 14.43 -10.18
C PHE A 14 -6.04 14.20 -10.38
N GLU A 15 -6.52 14.44 -11.59
CA GLU A 15 -7.86 14.00 -11.95
C GLU A 15 -7.94 12.47 -11.89
N GLY A 16 -9.13 11.95 -11.63
CA GLY A 16 -9.33 10.51 -11.42
C GLY A 16 -8.96 10.02 -10.01
N VAL A 17 -8.11 10.73 -9.26
CA VAL A 17 -7.88 10.44 -7.84
C VAL A 17 -9.05 11.02 -7.02
N SER A 18 -9.43 10.31 -5.95
CA SER A 18 -10.53 10.71 -5.07
C SER A 18 -10.01 11.55 -3.90
N ALA A 19 -10.91 12.30 -3.26
CA ALA A 19 -10.56 13.15 -2.11
C ALA A 19 -9.93 12.32 -0.97
N GLN A 20 -10.52 11.16 -0.68
CA GLN A 20 -9.96 10.06 0.09
C GLN A 20 -9.95 8.85 -0.83
N HIS A 21 -8.77 8.48 -1.33
CA HIS A 21 -8.67 7.46 -2.38
C HIS A 21 -8.32 6.11 -1.78
N VAL A 22 -7.26 6.07 -0.98
CA VAL A 22 -6.77 4.85 -0.34
C VAL A 22 -6.42 5.13 1.11
N GLU A 23 -6.71 4.17 1.97
CA GLU A 23 -6.25 4.16 3.35
C GLU A 23 -5.26 3.02 3.58
N LEU A 24 -4.20 3.34 4.33
CA LEU A 24 -3.22 2.37 4.81
C LEU A 24 -3.54 2.12 6.29
N LEU A 25 -3.70 0.86 6.66
CA LEU A 25 -4.12 0.41 7.98
C LEU A 25 -3.07 -0.58 8.51
N LEU A 26 -2.78 -0.52 9.80
CA LEU A 26 -1.99 -1.56 10.46
C LEU A 26 -2.95 -2.47 11.23
N GLN A 27 -2.98 -3.75 10.88
CA GLN A 27 -3.80 -4.76 11.53
C GLN A 27 -2.90 -5.66 12.39
N ARG A 28 -3.14 -5.71 13.70
CA ARG A 28 -2.48 -6.68 14.58
C ARG A 28 -3.16 -8.03 14.42
N SER A 29 -2.37 -9.08 14.28
CA SER A 29 -2.85 -10.45 14.24
C SER A 29 -3.03 -10.96 15.67
N GLY A 30 -4.26 -10.96 16.19
CA GLY A 30 -4.59 -11.61 17.47
C GLY A 30 -4.00 -10.97 18.73
N ASP A 31 -4.27 -11.62 19.86
CA ASP A 31 -3.78 -11.22 21.20
C ASP A 31 -2.34 -11.67 21.48
N GLU A 32 -1.69 -12.33 20.52
CA GLU A 32 -0.31 -12.78 20.64
C GLU A 32 0.64 -11.57 20.53
N PRO A 33 1.37 -11.22 21.61
CA PRO A 33 2.20 -10.02 21.64
C PRO A 33 3.46 -10.09 20.76
N LEU A 34 3.65 -11.20 20.03
CA LEU A 34 4.85 -11.52 19.26
C LEU A 34 4.67 -11.43 17.74
N GLU A 35 3.45 -11.28 17.20
CA GLU A 35 3.28 -11.16 15.75
C GLU A 35 3.39 -9.69 15.30
N ASP A 36 4.25 -9.43 14.30
CA ASP A 36 4.36 -8.11 13.69
C ASP A 36 3.00 -7.66 13.09
N PRO A 37 2.67 -6.36 13.17
CA PRO A 37 1.45 -5.86 12.56
C PRO A 37 1.51 -6.04 11.04
N LYS A 38 0.38 -6.40 10.42
CA LYS A 38 0.24 -6.50 8.97
C LYS A 38 -0.18 -5.16 8.39
N LEU A 39 0.46 -4.74 7.30
CA LEU A 39 0.01 -3.59 6.53
C LEU A 39 -1.16 -4.00 5.64
N CYS A 40 -2.26 -3.26 5.72
CA CYS A 40 -3.44 -3.44 4.90
C CYS A 40 -3.71 -2.18 4.07
N VAL A 41 -4.18 -2.38 2.84
CA VAL A 41 -4.63 -1.31 1.94
C VAL A 41 -6.13 -1.42 1.79
N ARG A 42 -6.85 -0.31 1.96
CA ARG A 42 -8.29 -0.22 1.73
C ARG A 42 -8.59 0.82 0.66
N ASP A 43 -9.27 0.40 -0.41
CA ASP A 43 -9.72 1.29 -1.48
C ASP A 43 -11.05 1.97 -1.10
N SER A 44 -11.06 3.29 -1.03
CA SER A 44 -12.28 4.09 -0.83
C SER A 44 -12.61 4.96 -2.05
N SER A 45 -11.97 4.67 -3.19
CA SER A 45 -12.02 5.51 -4.36
C SER A 45 -13.29 5.36 -5.19
N ARG A 46 -13.53 6.34 -6.06
CA ARG A 46 -14.58 6.28 -7.09
C ARG A 46 -14.16 5.45 -8.31
N ASN A 47 -12.88 5.50 -8.67
CA ASN A 47 -12.37 4.99 -9.95
C ASN A 47 -11.58 3.68 -9.82
N GLY A 48 -11.60 3.09 -8.62
CA GLY A 48 -10.87 1.88 -8.28
C GLY A 48 -9.39 2.13 -8.05
N THR A 49 -8.81 1.22 -7.28
CA THR A 49 -7.37 1.06 -7.08
C THR A 49 -6.97 -0.34 -7.54
N ALA A 50 -5.83 -0.50 -8.19
CA ALA A 50 -5.27 -1.82 -8.48
C ALA A 50 -3.98 -2.04 -7.72
N ILE A 51 -3.66 -3.27 -7.37
CA ILE A 51 -2.43 -3.65 -6.69
C ILE A 51 -1.80 -4.88 -7.34
N ARG A 52 -0.51 -5.07 -7.08
CA ARG A 52 0.19 -6.31 -7.37
C ARG A 52 1.37 -6.49 -6.42
N PRO A 53 1.84 -7.73 -6.21
CA PRO A 53 3.14 -7.97 -5.58
C PRO A 53 4.26 -7.27 -6.35
N SER A 54 5.39 -7.01 -5.68
CA SER A 54 6.61 -6.59 -6.38
C SER A 54 6.95 -7.63 -7.45
N PRO A 55 7.43 -7.22 -8.65
CA PRO A 55 8.06 -8.17 -9.55
C PRO A 55 9.14 -8.94 -8.78
N ALA A 56 9.08 -10.26 -8.83
CA ALA A 56 10.07 -11.13 -8.22
C ALA A 56 11.26 -11.22 -9.19
N GLY A 57 12.44 -10.75 -8.77
CA GLY A 57 13.68 -10.92 -9.52
C GLY A 57 14.64 -9.71 -9.40
N PRO A 58 15.95 -9.92 -9.63
CA PRO A 58 16.90 -8.84 -9.83
C PRO A 58 16.47 -7.95 -11.02
N PRO A 59 16.85 -6.66 -11.06
CA PRO A 59 16.50 -5.77 -12.16
C PRO A 59 16.99 -6.22 -13.55
N ASP A 60 17.95 -7.14 -13.61
CA ASP A 60 18.60 -7.62 -14.83
C ASP A 60 17.99 -8.90 -15.43
N GLU A 61 17.04 -9.55 -14.76
CA GLU A 61 16.31 -10.70 -15.30
C GLU A 61 14.97 -10.27 -15.90
N GLU A 62 14.46 -11.03 -16.88
CA GLU A 62 13.12 -10.83 -17.46
C GLU A 62 12.06 -10.97 -16.35
N GLN A 63 11.75 -9.83 -15.71
CA GLN A 63 10.79 -9.77 -14.61
C GLN A 63 9.44 -10.27 -15.09
N VAL A 64 8.99 -11.39 -14.54
CA VAL A 64 7.61 -11.84 -14.70
C VAL A 64 6.72 -10.81 -14.03
N GLN A 65 6.21 -9.86 -14.81
CA GLN A 65 5.31 -8.85 -14.31
C GLN A 65 4.01 -9.51 -13.92
N VAL A 66 3.78 -9.61 -12.60
CA VAL A 66 2.50 -10.05 -12.07
C VAL A 66 1.41 -9.09 -12.56
N ALA A 67 0.30 -9.65 -13.02
CA ALA A 67 -0.84 -8.88 -13.49
C ALA A 67 -1.38 -7.98 -12.36
N TRP A 68 -1.91 -6.82 -12.76
CA TRP A 68 -2.61 -5.93 -11.83
C TRP A 68 -3.93 -6.56 -11.41
N GLU A 69 -4.17 -6.61 -10.10
CA GLU A 69 -5.42 -7.07 -9.53
C GLU A 69 -6.20 -5.87 -8.97
N PRO A 70 -7.50 -5.72 -9.29
CA PRO A 70 -8.32 -4.69 -8.68
C PRO A 70 -8.48 -4.95 -7.18
N LEU A 71 -8.42 -3.90 -6.37
CA LEU A 71 -8.83 -3.97 -4.98
C LEU A 71 -10.34 -3.96 -4.88
N GLU A 72 -10.88 -4.80 -3.99
CA GLU A 72 -12.27 -4.68 -3.60
C GLU A 72 -12.48 -3.41 -2.79
N LYS A 73 -13.60 -2.73 -3.08
CA LYS A 73 -13.91 -1.45 -2.46
C LYS A 73 -14.26 -1.64 -0.99
N ASP A 74 -13.70 -0.78 -0.15
CA ASP A 74 -13.91 -0.69 1.30
C ASP A 74 -13.49 -1.94 2.11
N ILE A 75 -12.91 -2.95 1.46
CA ILE A 75 -12.40 -4.19 2.08
C ILE A 75 -10.88 -4.08 2.22
N PRO A 76 -10.34 -4.11 3.46
CA PRO A 76 -8.89 -4.11 3.67
C PRO A 76 -8.23 -5.38 3.09
N ARG A 77 -7.16 -5.20 2.32
CA ARG A 77 -6.32 -6.29 1.81
C ARG A 77 -4.92 -6.19 2.40
N VAL A 78 -4.42 -7.30 2.96
CA VAL A 78 -3.05 -7.41 3.45
C VAL A 78 -2.07 -7.31 2.28
N VAL A 79 -1.02 -6.52 2.44
CA VAL A 79 0.05 -6.34 1.46
C VAL A 79 1.41 -6.56 2.09
N GLY A 80 2.37 -7.01 1.27
CA GLY A 80 3.74 -7.25 1.67
C GLY A 80 4.69 -6.10 1.31
N GLN A 81 5.94 -6.25 1.72
CA GLN A 81 7.03 -5.36 1.34
C GLN A 81 7.17 -5.27 -0.19
N GLY A 82 7.34 -4.06 -0.72
CA GLY A 82 7.58 -3.81 -2.13
C GLY A 82 6.34 -3.94 -3.02
N TRP A 83 5.16 -4.21 -2.46
CA TRP A 83 3.92 -4.25 -3.22
C TRP A 83 3.66 -2.91 -3.93
N GLN A 84 3.12 -3.02 -5.14
CA GLN A 84 2.84 -1.87 -5.98
C GLN A 84 1.33 -1.61 -6.03
N MET A 85 0.97 -0.34 -5.99
CA MET A 85 -0.38 0.15 -6.10
C MET A 85 -0.49 1.12 -7.26
N LYS A 86 -1.48 0.92 -8.11
CA LYS A 86 -1.76 1.77 -9.27
C LYS A 86 -3.02 2.58 -9.01
N VAL A 87 -2.86 3.90 -9.15
CA VAL A 87 -3.93 4.86 -8.99
C VAL A 87 -4.30 5.48 -10.34
N PRO A 88 -5.59 5.79 -10.59
CA PRO A 88 -6.06 6.31 -11.87
C PRO A 88 -5.77 7.81 -12.00
N MET A 89 -4.49 8.21 -11.91
CA MET A 89 -4.07 9.58 -12.16
C MET A 89 -4.23 9.91 -13.66
N ARG A 90 -5.27 10.67 -13.97
CA ARG A 90 -5.51 11.23 -15.29
C ARG A 90 -4.83 12.60 -15.38
N SER A 91 -4.17 12.85 -16.51
CA SER A 91 -3.58 14.16 -16.79
C SER A 91 -4.68 15.17 -17.13
N ARG A 92 -4.51 16.40 -16.65
CA ARG A 92 -5.39 17.54 -16.98
C ARG A 92 -5.10 18.12 -18.37
N GLN A 93 -3.93 17.81 -18.95
CA GLN A 93 -3.59 18.17 -20.32
C GLN A 93 -4.18 17.10 -21.24
N GLY A 94 -5.39 17.38 -21.74
CA GLY A 94 -6.19 16.48 -22.59
C GLY A 94 -5.35 15.68 -23.58
N GLY A 95 -5.37 14.36 -23.43
CA GLY A 95 -4.75 13.39 -24.36
C GLY A 95 -3.47 12.71 -23.86
N LYS A 96 -2.70 13.30 -22.94
CA LYS A 96 -1.44 12.69 -22.49
C LYS A 96 -1.62 11.96 -21.16
N GLN A 97 -2.10 10.73 -21.21
CA GLN A 97 -2.22 9.88 -20.02
C GLN A 97 -0.83 9.67 -19.40
N LEU A 98 -0.71 9.83 -18.07
CA LEU A 98 0.53 9.55 -17.35
C LEU A 98 0.97 8.11 -17.59
N THR A 99 2.28 7.89 -17.67
CA THR A 99 2.83 6.55 -17.89
C THR A 99 2.48 5.62 -16.74
N ASP A 100 2.56 4.31 -16.95
CA ASP A 100 2.23 3.37 -15.88
C ASP A 100 3.13 3.53 -14.64
N ALA A 101 4.41 3.81 -14.88
CA ALA A 101 5.38 4.10 -13.83
C ALA A 101 4.99 5.33 -12.99
N GLN A 102 4.50 6.40 -13.62
CA GLN A 102 4.09 7.63 -12.91
C GLN A 102 2.83 7.46 -12.06
N ARG A 103 2.02 6.44 -12.36
CA ARG A 103 0.77 6.13 -11.66
C ARG A 103 0.92 5.05 -10.60
N THR A 104 2.13 4.53 -10.45
CA THR A 104 2.45 3.42 -9.56
C THR A 104 3.12 3.97 -8.31
N LEU A 105 2.60 3.55 -7.15
CA LEU A 105 3.17 3.80 -5.84
C LEU A 105 3.70 2.47 -5.29
N THR A 106 4.92 2.48 -4.74
CA THR A 106 5.52 1.31 -4.10
C THR A 106 5.43 1.42 -2.59
N LEU A 107 4.96 0.36 -1.94
CA LEU A 107 4.81 0.29 -0.49
C LEU A 107 6.08 -0.30 0.12
N ASN A 108 6.85 0.56 0.78
CA ASN A 108 8.06 0.17 1.50
C ASN A 108 7.85 0.43 3.00
N PHE A 109 7.98 -0.61 3.82
CA PHE A 109 7.85 -0.52 5.26
C PHE A 109 8.88 -1.42 5.96
N ALA A 110 9.06 -1.23 7.26
CA ALA A 110 9.85 -2.13 8.08
C ALA A 110 9.26 -2.10 9.47
N PHE A 111 8.92 -3.26 9.99
CA PHE A 111 8.52 -3.38 11.39
C PHE A 111 9.80 -3.53 12.21
N LYS A 112 10.02 -2.61 13.14
CA LYS A 112 11.07 -2.82 14.14
C LYS A 112 10.55 -3.89 15.08
N ALA A 113 11.13 -5.08 15.04
CA ALA A 113 10.92 -6.10 16.05
C ALA A 113 11.19 -5.45 17.42
N GLN A 114 10.15 -5.29 18.22
CA GLN A 114 10.30 -4.76 19.56
C GLN A 114 11.01 -5.87 20.37
N PRO A 115 12.14 -5.60 21.04
CA PRO A 115 12.79 -6.63 21.84
C PRO A 115 11.79 -7.11 22.89
N ALA A 116 11.64 -8.44 23.00
CA ALA A 116 10.74 -9.07 23.94
C ALA A 116 10.93 -8.46 25.35
N PRO A 117 9.84 -8.17 26.10
CA PRO A 117 9.98 -7.65 27.45
C PRO A 117 10.84 -8.63 28.25
N ALA A 118 11.89 -8.10 28.89
CA ALA A 118 12.80 -8.88 29.70
C ALA A 118 11.98 -9.66 30.74
N VAL A 119 11.97 -10.99 30.62
CA VAL A 119 11.36 -11.89 31.60
C VAL A 119 12.15 -11.67 32.88
N MET A 120 11.59 -10.91 33.83
CA MET A 120 12.19 -10.77 35.15
C MET A 120 12.14 -12.15 35.81
N PRO A 121 13.27 -12.72 36.26
CA PRO A 121 13.23 -13.97 36.99
C PRO A 121 12.49 -13.74 38.30
N THR A 122 11.38 -14.46 38.49
CA THR A 122 10.71 -14.58 39.79
C THR A 122 11.69 -15.24 40.75
N ILE A 123 12.21 -14.46 41.70
CA ILE A 123 12.97 -15.01 42.84
C ILE A 123 11.92 -15.61 43.78
N GLN A 124 12.01 -16.93 44.00
CA GLN A 124 11.26 -17.65 45.04
C GLN A 124 11.88 -17.43 46.42
#